data_AF-A0A2E6QL16-F1
#
_entry.id   AF-A0A2E6QL16-F1
#
_cell.length_a   1.000
_cell.length_b   1.000
_cell.length_c   1.000
_cell.angle_alpha   90.00
_cell.angle_beta   90.00
_cell.angle_gamma   90.00
#
_symmetry.space_group_name_H-M   'P 1'
#
loop_
_entity.id
_entity.type
_entity.pdbx_description
1 polymer ?
#
loop_
_entity_poly.entity_id
_entity_poly.type
_entity_poly.pdbx_seq_one_letter_code
_entity_poly.pdbx_strand_id
1 'polypeptide(L)'
;MPLIRKIPDTVAPPMPAAKYSHSVEVPPNARWLYVSGQLGARPDGSVPETFDEQIEWCWKNIVAVLAASDMGIEDLVKITTFLTDRSQREKNSEVRGRYLGDHHPTQTLLFVSGLTLPPYLVEVEAIAAKAP
;
A
#
# COMPACT_ATOMS: atom_id res chain seq x y z
N MET A 1 -16.20 10.96 9.99
CA MET A 1 -16.14 11.74 8.72
C MET A 1 -15.27 11.01 7.70
N PRO A 2 -15.63 10.95 6.41
CA PRO A 2 -14.83 10.27 5.41
C PRO A 2 -13.54 11.02 5.08
N LEU A 3 -12.52 10.29 4.61
CA LEU A 3 -11.31 10.87 4.02
C LEU A 3 -11.66 11.71 2.79
N ILE A 4 -11.10 12.92 2.68
CA ILE A 4 -11.35 13.82 1.53
C ILE A 4 -10.19 13.70 0.55
N ARG A 5 -10.47 13.29 -0.69
CA ARG A 5 -9.46 13.12 -1.74
C ARG A 5 -9.49 14.30 -2.69
N LYS A 6 -8.33 14.83 -3.07
CA LYS A 6 -8.24 15.96 -4.01
C LYS A 6 -7.29 15.62 -5.16
N ILE A 7 -7.73 15.98 -6.36
CA ILE A 7 -6.95 15.90 -7.60
C ILE A 7 -7.11 17.27 -8.29
N PRO A 8 -6.22 18.24 -8.02
CA PRO A 8 -6.29 19.55 -8.66
C PRO A 8 -6.03 19.43 -10.16
N ASP A 9 -6.73 20.26 -10.94
CA ASP A 9 -6.60 20.39 -12.40
C ASP A 9 -5.27 21.06 -12.84
N THR A 10 -4.61 21.75 -11.92
CA THR A 10 -3.28 22.36 -12.11
C THR A 10 -2.12 21.37 -12.02
N VAL A 11 -2.39 20.09 -11.75
CA VAL A 11 -1.38 19.02 -11.71
C VAL A 11 -1.76 17.94 -12.72
N ALA A 12 -0.78 17.37 -13.42
CA ALA A 12 -0.99 16.26 -14.35
C ALA A 12 -1.82 15.14 -13.69
N PRO A 13 -2.88 14.63 -14.33
CA PRO A 13 -3.78 13.70 -13.69
C PRO A 13 -3.07 12.39 -13.31
N PRO A 14 -3.53 11.69 -12.25
CA PRO A 14 -3.06 10.37 -11.92
C PRO A 14 -3.15 9.43 -13.12
N MET A 15 -2.11 8.63 -13.33
CA MET A 15 -2.14 7.61 -14.37
C MET A 15 -3.33 6.66 -14.10
N PRO A 16 -4.23 6.39 -15.06
CA PRO A 16 -5.50 5.72 -14.79
C PRO A 16 -5.38 4.37 -14.06
N ALA A 17 -4.34 3.59 -14.35
CA ALA A 17 -4.09 2.28 -13.73
C ALA A 17 -3.45 2.35 -12.33
N ALA A 18 -3.06 3.54 -11.84
CA ALA A 18 -2.28 3.67 -10.63
C ALA A 18 -3.12 3.72 -9.34
N LYS A 19 -4.44 4.02 -9.43
CA LYS A 19 -5.39 4.10 -8.32
C LYS A 19 -4.87 4.88 -7.10
N TYR A 20 -4.51 6.15 -7.30
CA TYR A 20 -4.08 7.03 -6.21
C TYR A 20 -4.68 8.44 -6.33
N SER A 21 -4.71 9.16 -5.21
CA SER A 21 -5.03 10.59 -5.15
C SER A 21 -3.77 11.43 -4.95
N HIS A 22 -3.73 12.66 -5.46
CA HIS A 22 -2.62 13.58 -5.18
C HIS A 22 -2.53 13.96 -3.71
N SER A 23 -3.68 14.09 -3.04
CA SER A 23 -3.75 14.27 -1.59
C SER A 23 -4.95 13.57 -0.98
N VAL A 24 -4.79 13.24 0.29
CA VAL A 24 -5.84 12.78 1.20
C VAL A 24 -5.81 13.72 2.41
N GLU A 25 -6.93 14.35 2.69
CA GLU A 25 -7.14 15.17 3.88
C GLU A 25 -7.88 14.33 4.92
N VAL A 26 -7.28 14.24 6.10
CA VAL A 26 -7.80 13.48 7.25
C VAL A 26 -8.54 14.46 8.18
N PRO A 27 -9.78 14.15 8.58
CA PRO A 27 -10.55 15.05 9.44
C PRO A 27 -9.94 15.19 10.84
N PRO A 28 -10.26 16.27 11.57
CA PRO A 28 -9.86 16.43 12.97
C PRO A 28 -10.29 15.24 13.84
N ASN A 29 -9.52 14.97 14.90
CA ASN A 29 -9.77 13.92 15.89
C ASN A 29 -9.76 12.48 15.35
N ALA A 30 -9.20 12.23 14.16
CA ALA A 30 -9.00 10.88 13.65
C ALA A 30 -7.94 10.10 14.46
N ARG A 31 -8.15 8.79 14.62
CA ARG A 31 -7.14 7.86 15.12
C ARG A 31 -6.20 7.48 14.00
N TRP A 32 -4.91 7.56 14.25
CA TRP A 32 -3.85 7.23 13.29
C TRP A 32 -3.25 5.87 13.58
N LEU A 33 -2.87 5.17 12.51
CA LEU A 33 -2.12 3.93 12.56
C LEU A 33 -0.95 4.03 11.57
N TYR A 34 0.25 3.83 12.09
CA TYR A 34 1.47 3.72 11.29
C TYR A 34 1.79 2.24 11.17
N VAL A 35 1.81 1.73 9.94
CA VAL A 35 2.05 0.33 9.63
C VAL A 35 3.46 0.20 9.10
N SER A 36 4.31 -0.52 9.82
CA SER A 36 5.65 -0.88 9.35
C SER A 36 5.58 -1.57 7.99
N GLY A 37 6.68 -1.50 7.23
CA GLY A 37 6.81 -2.20 5.96
C GLY A 37 6.49 -3.70 6.10
N GLN A 38 5.47 -4.14 5.37
CA GLN A 38 5.10 -5.53 5.26
C GLN A 38 5.86 -6.16 4.11
N LEU A 39 6.73 -7.11 4.44
CA LEU A 39 7.43 -7.97 3.50
C LEU A 39 6.50 -9.11 3.03
N GLY A 40 6.88 -9.75 1.93
CA GLY A 40 6.12 -10.87 1.34
C GLY A 40 6.23 -12.20 2.09
N ALA A 41 6.45 -12.17 3.41
CA ALA A 41 6.57 -13.37 4.23
C ALA A 41 5.20 -13.94 4.64
N ARG A 42 5.14 -15.27 4.80
CA ARG A 42 3.99 -15.99 5.35
C ARG A 42 3.96 -15.90 6.88
N PRO A 43 2.84 -16.22 7.55
CA PRO A 43 2.75 -16.20 9.01
C PRO A 43 3.73 -17.11 9.75
N ASP A 44 4.22 -18.17 9.09
CA ASP A 44 5.24 -19.07 9.63
C ASP A 44 6.68 -18.54 9.45
N GLY A 45 6.83 -17.35 8.85
CA GLY A 45 8.11 -16.72 8.55
C GLY A 45 8.77 -17.19 7.24
N SER A 46 8.17 -18.14 6.52
CA SER A 46 8.69 -18.55 5.21
C SER A 46 8.50 -17.47 4.15
N VAL A 47 9.47 -17.35 3.23
CA VAL A 47 9.44 -16.38 2.14
C VAL A 47 9.22 -17.13 0.83
N PRO A 48 8.13 -16.86 0.10
CA PRO A 48 7.93 -17.39 -1.24
C PRO A 48 9.06 -16.98 -2.20
N GLU A 49 9.38 -17.83 -3.17
CA GLU A 49 10.47 -17.55 -4.13
C GLU A 49 10.06 -16.55 -5.21
N THR A 50 8.76 -16.48 -5.52
CA THR A 50 8.26 -15.67 -6.63
C THR A 50 7.77 -14.31 -6.17
N PHE A 51 7.97 -13.30 -7.02
CA PHE A 51 7.43 -11.97 -6.79
C PHE A 51 5.90 -12.00 -6.63
N ASP A 52 5.21 -12.74 -7.50
CA ASP A 52 3.75 -12.86 -7.51
C ASP A 52 3.19 -13.35 -6.17
N GLU A 53 3.83 -14.34 -5.54
CA GLU A 53 3.44 -14.78 -4.20
C GLU A 53 3.81 -13.76 -3.13
N GLN A 54 5.01 -13.16 -3.19
CA GLN A 54 5.44 -12.18 -2.19
C GLN A 54 4.54 -10.95 -2.15
N ILE A 55 4.15 -10.38 -3.30
CA ILE A 55 3.26 -9.21 -3.33
C ILE A 55 1.88 -9.52 -2.77
N GLU A 56 1.36 -10.73 -3.02
CA GLU A 56 0.10 -11.18 -2.42
C GLU A 56 0.21 -11.25 -0.89
N TRP A 57 1.32 -11.77 -0.37
CA TRP A 57 1.54 -11.82 1.07
C TRP A 57 1.74 -10.43 1.69
N CYS A 58 2.45 -9.50 1.03
CA CYS A 58 2.53 -8.11 1.48
C CYS A 58 1.13 -7.53 1.72
N TRP A 59 0.22 -7.69 0.76
CA TRP A 59 -1.13 -7.15 0.87
C TRP A 59 -2.01 -7.88 1.89
N LYS A 60 -1.91 -9.20 2.00
CA LYS A 60 -2.57 -9.96 3.07
C LYS A 60 -2.10 -9.50 4.45
N ASN A 61 -0.81 -9.25 4.61
CA ASN A 61 -0.21 -8.78 5.85
C ASN A 61 -0.69 -7.36 6.19
N ILE A 62 -0.75 -6.45 5.19
CA ILE A 62 -1.34 -5.11 5.38
C ILE A 62 -2.79 -5.20 5.87
N VAL A 63 -3.63 -6.01 5.21
CA VAL A 63 -5.03 -6.20 5.63
C VAL A 63 -5.13 -6.75 7.05
N ALA A 64 -4.30 -7.74 7.39
CA ALA A 64 -4.30 -8.32 8.73
C ALA A 64 -3.89 -7.31 9.82
N VAL A 65 -2.88 -6.47 9.56
CA VAL A 65 -2.42 -5.44 10.51
C VAL A 65 -3.48 -4.34 10.70
N LEU A 66 -4.15 -3.91 9.63
CA LEU A 66 -5.28 -2.98 9.71
C LEU A 66 -6.40 -3.58 10.55
N ALA A 67 -6.80 -4.83 10.26
CA ALA A 67 -7.88 -5.51 10.96
C ALA A 67 -7.59 -5.69 12.46
N ALA A 68 -6.35 -6.01 12.83
CA ALA A 68 -5.92 -6.09 14.23
C ALA A 68 -6.04 -4.76 15.00
N SER A 69 -6.21 -3.64 14.28
CA SER A 69 -6.39 -2.28 14.83
C SER A 69 -7.79 -1.73 14.60
N ASP A 70 -8.78 -2.59 14.28
CA ASP A 70 -10.16 -2.22 13.93
C ASP A 70 -10.25 -1.21 12.75
N MET A 71 -9.34 -1.35 11.79
CA MET A 71 -9.27 -0.55 10.55
C MET A 71 -9.40 -1.44 9.31
N GLY A 72 -9.83 -0.85 8.21
CA GLY A 72 -9.97 -1.48 6.90
C GLY A 72 -9.13 -0.82 5.81
N ILE A 73 -9.24 -1.33 4.58
CA ILE A 73 -8.56 -0.78 3.40
C ILE A 73 -8.94 0.68 3.17
N GLU A 74 -10.21 1.03 3.41
CA GLU A 74 -10.79 2.35 3.29
C GLU A 74 -10.15 3.39 4.24
N ASP A 75 -9.51 2.94 5.31
CA ASP A 75 -8.80 3.81 6.26
C ASP A 75 -7.38 4.15 5.78
N LEU A 76 -6.85 3.50 4.74
CA LEU A 76 -5.52 3.78 4.21
C LEU A 76 -5.43 5.22 3.68
N VAL A 77 -4.43 5.97 4.11
CA VAL A 77 -4.18 7.35 3.65
C VAL A 77 -2.94 7.45 2.76
N LYS A 78 -1.92 6.63 3.01
CA LYS A 78 -0.65 6.59 2.27
C LYS A 78 -0.16 5.16 2.14
N ILE A 79 0.34 4.85 0.95
CA ILE A 79 1.10 3.61 0.68
C ILE A 79 2.46 3.97 0.10
N THR A 80 3.52 3.35 0.60
CA THR A 80 4.85 3.35 -0.01
C THR A 80 5.19 1.93 -0.43
N THR A 81 5.53 1.73 -1.71
CA THR A 81 5.93 0.42 -2.21
C THR A 81 7.37 0.48 -2.70
N PHE A 82 8.17 -0.51 -2.28
CA PHE A 82 9.54 -0.71 -2.72
C PHE A 82 9.61 -2.00 -3.54
N LEU A 83 10.11 -1.91 -4.77
CA LEU A 83 10.34 -3.06 -5.66
C LEU A 83 11.83 -3.18 -5.95
N THR A 84 12.34 -4.41 -6.09
CA THR A 84 13.74 -4.64 -6.47
C THR A 84 13.94 -4.69 -7.99
N ASP A 85 12.88 -4.91 -8.77
CA ASP A 85 12.94 -5.01 -10.23
C ASP A 85 11.82 -4.19 -10.92
N ARG A 86 12.16 -3.53 -12.04
CA ARG A 86 11.21 -2.72 -12.82
C ARG A 86 10.15 -3.54 -13.55
N SER A 87 10.45 -4.78 -13.91
CA SER A 87 9.52 -5.72 -14.53
C SER A 87 8.32 -6.04 -13.64
N GLN A 88 8.47 -5.89 -12.32
CA GLN A 88 7.43 -6.17 -11.32
C GLN A 88 6.34 -5.07 -11.23
N ARG A 89 6.53 -3.92 -11.89
CA ARG A 89 5.66 -2.74 -11.76
C ARG A 89 4.20 -3.01 -12.11
N GLU A 90 3.96 -3.74 -13.19
CA GLU A 90 2.62 -4.01 -13.71
C GLU A 90 1.88 -4.95 -12.76
N LYS A 91 2.52 -6.04 -12.36
CA LYS A 91 1.97 -7.00 -11.41
C LYS A 91 1.68 -6.37 -10.05
N ASN A 92 2.58 -5.53 -9.54
CA ASN A 92 2.33 -4.74 -8.32
C ASN A 92 1.06 -3.89 -8.44
N SER A 93 0.86 -3.24 -9.60
CA SER A 93 -0.30 -2.38 -9.83
C SER A 93 -1.61 -3.17 -9.94
N GLU A 94 -1.57 -4.34 -10.60
CA GLU A 94 -2.69 -5.29 -10.66
C GLU A 94 -3.12 -5.73 -9.25
N VAL A 95 -2.17 -6.26 -8.46
CA VAL A 95 -2.45 -6.80 -7.12
C VAL A 95 -2.96 -5.70 -6.20
N ARG A 96 -2.25 -4.57 -6.10
CA ARG A 96 -2.71 -3.39 -5.35
C ARG A 96 -4.13 -2.98 -5.76
N GLY A 97 -4.40 -2.96 -7.07
CA GLY A 97 -5.71 -2.58 -7.60
C GLY A 97 -6.85 -3.50 -7.16
N ARG A 98 -6.59 -4.80 -6.94
CA ARG A 98 -7.57 -5.75 -6.39
C ARG A 98 -7.87 -5.48 -4.92
N TYR A 99 -6.83 -5.30 -4.10
CA TYR A 99 -7.00 -5.06 -2.66
C TYR A 99 -7.65 -3.69 -2.39
N LEU A 100 -7.30 -2.65 -3.16
CA LEU A 100 -7.85 -1.31 -2.97
C LEU A 100 -9.31 -1.17 -3.43
N GLY A 101 -9.78 -1.97 -4.40
CA GLY A 101 -11.09 -1.76 -5.00
C GLY A 101 -11.23 -0.33 -5.56
N ASP A 102 -12.21 0.43 -5.07
CA ASP A 102 -12.44 1.83 -5.45
C ASP A 102 -11.75 2.85 -4.52
N HIS A 103 -10.97 2.39 -3.54
CA HIS A 103 -10.21 3.24 -2.64
C HIS A 103 -8.97 3.82 -3.33
N HIS A 104 -8.69 5.09 -3.06
CA HIS A 104 -7.61 5.85 -3.70
C HIS A 104 -6.78 6.61 -2.65
N PRO A 105 -5.89 5.92 -1.91
CA PRO A 105 -4.95 6.58 -1.00
C PRO A 105 -3.91 7.37 -1.77
N THR A 106 -3.05 8.11 -1.07
CA THR A 106 -1.81 8.61 -1.68
C THR A 106 -0.82 7.45 -1.88
N GLN A 107 0.04 7.52 -2.90
CA GLN A 107 0.93 6.43 -3.25
C GLN A 107 2.32 6.93 -3.66
N THR A 108 3.36 6.21 -3.27
CA THR A 108 4.71 6.34 -3.81
C THR A 108 5.24 4.96 -4.18
N LEU A 109 5.88 4.85 -5.35
CA LEU A 109 6.55 3.63 -5.80
C LEU A 109 8.03 3.93 -6.02
N LEU A 110 8.90 3.12 -5.42
CA LEU A 110 10.34 3.20 -5.59
C LEU A 110 10.90 1.88 -6.13
N PHE A 111 11.97 2.00 -6.90
CA PHE A 111 12.82 0.88 -7.27
C PHE A 111 14.11 0.97 -6.47
N VAL A 112 14.42 -0.04 -5.68
CA VAL A 112 15.55 -0.07 -4.74
C VAL A 112 16.53 -1.18 -5.11
N SER A 113 17.78 -1.07 -4.70
CA SER A 113 18.81 -2.08 -5.00
C SER A 113 18.64 -3.39 -4.23
N GLY A 114 17.84 -3.38 -3.17
CA GLY A 114 17.57 -4.54 -2.32
C GLY A 114 16.74 -4.16 -1.10
N LEU A 115 16.28 -5.17 -0.36
CA LEU A 115 15.53 -5.04 0.88
C LEU A 115 16.33 -5.63 2.05
N THR A 116 15.70 -5.77 3.22
CA THR A 116 16.37 -6.20 4.46
C THR A 116 17.17 -7.50 4.33
N LEU A 117 16.72 -8.44 3.48
CA LEU A 117 17.41 -9.68 3.17
C LEU A 117 17.28 -10.02 1.68
N PRO A 118 18.26 -10.74 1.08
CA PRO A 118 18.28 -11.03 -0.36
C PRO A 118 17.03 -11.71 -0.94
N PRO A 119 16.32 -12.62 -0.22
CA PRO A 119 15.13 -13.27 -0.78
C PRO A 119 13.93 -12.34 -0.99
N TYR A 120 13.89 -11.16 -0.34
CA TYR A 120 12.76 -10.26 -0.45
C TYR A 120 12.81 -9.43 -1.74
N LEU A 121 11.70 -9.41 -2.45
CA LEU A 121 11.52 -8.73 -3.74
C LEU A 121 10.64 -7.49 -3.63
N VAL A 122 9.83 -7.41 -2.57
CA VAL A 122 8.88 -6.32 -2.33
C VAL A 122 8.64 -6.05 -0.86
N GLU A 123 8.41 -4.78 -0.56
CA GLU A 123 7.96 -4.28 0.74
C GLU A 123 6.88 -3.21 0.54
N VAL A 124 5.82 -3.27 1.36
CA VAL A 124 4.71 -2.32 1.33
C VAL A 124 4.55 -1.71 2.72
N GLU A 125 4.77 -0.41 2.84
CA GLU A 125 4.51 0.39 4.04
C GLU A 125 3.20 1.14 3.88
N ALA A 126 2.48 1.35 5.00
CA ALA A 126 1.22 2.07 4.97
C ALA A 126 1.04 3.01 6.18
N ILE A 127 0.22 4.03 5.97
CA ILE A 127 -0.37 4.85 7.03
C ILE A 127 -1.87 4.79 6.84
N ALA A 128 -2.60 4.62 7.94
CA ALA A 128 -4.06 4.65 7.97
C ALA A 128 -4.57 5.66 9.00
N ALA A 129 -5.79 6.15 8.77
CA ALA A 129 -6.49 7.01 9.70
C ALA A 129 -7.99 6.76 9.66
N LYS A 130 -8.60 6.66 10.84
CA LYS A 130 -10.04 6.43 11.02
C LYS A 130 -10.63 7.54 11.86
N ALA A 131 -11.58 8.27 11.28
CA ALA A 131 -12.37 9.22 12.04
C ALA A 131 -13.27 8.47 13.04
N PRO A 132 -13.58 9.08 14.19
CA PRO A 132 -14.62 8.55 15.09
C PRO A 132 -15.99 8.47 14.41
#